data_AF-A0A7Y3L1H7-F1
#
_entry.id   AF-A0A7Y3L1H7-F1
#
_cell.length_a   1.000
_cell.length_b   1.000
_cell.length_c   1.000
_cell.angle_alpha   90.00
_cell.angle_beta   90.00
_cell.angle_gamma   90.00
#
_symmetry.space_group_name_H-M   'P 1'
#
loop_
_entity.id
_entity.type
_entity.pdbx_description
1 polymer ?
#
loop_
_entity_poly.entity_id
_entity_poly.type
_entity_poly.pdbx_seq_one_letter_code
_entity_poly.pdbx_strand_id
1 'polypeptide(L)'
;GSMEPTLSVGTLLILDKWTLRVRPPRRREIVSFRSPVSAEDMVKRVIAVPGDQIELRGKQVILNGAAQDEGYAVHRRQNETLDGDDLGPMTVPADSYFMLGDNRDESDDSTVWRAPSGRRVYFVARSALQGIVRRLPWAE
;
A
#
# COMPACT_ATOMS: atom_id res chain seq x y z
N GLY A 1 14.18 -0.15 3.41
CA GLY A 1 13.13 -0.87 2.66
C GLY A 1 11.83 -0.07 2.67
N SER A 2 10.98 -0.18 1.64
CA SER A 2 9.72 0.59 1.57
C SER A 2 8.67 0.19 2.63
N MET A 3 8.82 -1.00 3.22
CA MET A 3 7.97 -1.49 4.32
C MET A 3 8.64 -1.38 5.70
N GLU A 4 9.79 -0.71 5.81
CA GLU A 4 10.37 -0.42 7.13
C GLU A 4 9.50 0.60 7.90
N PRO A 5 9.46 0.53 9.24
CA PRO A 5 10.19 -0.40 10.09
C PRO A 5 9.53 -1.79 10.21
N THR A 6 8.31 -1.95 9.70
CA THR A 6 7.53 -3.18 9.88
C THR A 6 8.21 -4.42 9.30
N LEU A 7 8.77 -4.29 8.09
CA LEU A 7 9.50 -5.36 7.40
C LEU A 7 10.86 -4.85 6.94
N SER A 8 11.92 -5.39 7.54
CA SER A 8 13.31 -5.12 7.16
C SER A 8 13.71 -5.94 5.93
N VAL A 9 14.65 -5.43 5.16
CA VAL A 9 15.27 -6.20 4.07
C VAL A 9 15.86 -7.50 4.64
N GLY A 10 15.58 -8.63 3.98
CA GLY A 10 16.00 -9.96 4.44
C GLY A 10 15.04 -10.67 5.41
N THR A 11 13.93 -10.03 5.81
CA THR A 11 12.90 -10.68 6.64
C THR A 11 12.26 -11.86 5.90
N LEU A 12 12.23 -13.04 6.52
CA LEU A 12 11.47 -14.18 6.02
C LEU A 12 9.97 -13.97 6.26
N LEU A 13 9.16 -14.11 5.22
CA LEU A 13 7.71 -13.89 5.26
C LEU A 13 6.96 -15.18 4.91
N ILE A 14 5.80 -15.37 5.54
CA ILE A 14 4.82 -16.34 5.04
C ILE A 14 3.85 -15.61 4.12
N LEU A 15 3.59 -16.22 2.96
CA LEU A 15 2.55 -15.78 2.04
C LEU A 15 1.30 -16.65 2.19
N ASP A 16 0.30 -16.12 2.90
CA ASP A 16 -1.00 -16.77 3.12
C ASP A 16 -1.91 -16.60 1.90
N LYS A 17 -1.85 -17.59 1.01
CA LYS A 17 -2.70 -17.67 -0.19
C LYS A 17 -4.09 -18.23 0.11
N TRP A 18 -4.23 -18.97 1.20
CA TRP A 18 -5.49 -19.61 1.55
C TRP A 18 -6.51 -18.57 1.98
N THR A 19 -6.15 -17.70 2.92
CA THR A 19 -7.03 -16.62 3.38
C THR A 19 -7.43 -15.71 2.23
N LEU A 20 -6.52 -15.40 1.30
CA LEU A 20 -6.80 -14.56 0.14
C LEU A 20 -7.85 -15.17 -0.82
N ARG A 21 -7.90 -16.51 -0.93
CA ARG A 21 -8.91 -17.22 -1.72
C ARG A 21 -10.30 -17.17 -1.09
N VAL A 22 -10.35 -17.19 0.24
CA VAL A 22 -11.61 -17.25 1.00
C VAL A 22 -12.21 -15.85 1.20
N ARG A 23 -11.38 -14.80 1.35
CA ARG A 23 -11.86 -13.43 1.57
C ARG A 23 -10.95 -12.37 0.97
N PRO A 24 -11.48 -11.17 0.65
CA PRO A 24 -10.64 -10.01 0.34
C PRO A 24 -9.70 -9.67 1.51
N PRO A 25 -8.53 -9.07 1.21
CA PRO A 25 -7.74 -8.36 2.21
C PRO A 25 -8.54 -7.24 2.86
N ARG A 26 -8.21 -6.96 4.13
CA ARG A 26 -8.77 -5.86 4.91
C ARG A 26 -7.78 -4.70 4.93
N ARG A 27 -8.28 -3.50 5.28
CA ARG A 27 -7.42 -2.36 5.61
C ARG A 27 -6.36 -2.77 6.63
N ARG A 28 -5.18 -2.18 6.52
CA ARG A 28 -3.97 -2.42 7.31
C ARG A 28 -3.34 -3.81 7.14
N GLU A 29 -3.92 -4.76 6.40
CA GLU A 29 -3.20 -5.98 6.05
C GLU A 29 -2.07 -5.67 5.06
N ILE A 30 -0.97 -6.41 5.17
CA ILE A 30 0.14 -6.33 4.22
C ILE A 30 -0.07 -7.45 3.20
N VAL A 31 0.12 -7.14 1.92
CA VAL A 31 -0.10 -8.08 0.83
C VAL A 31 1.08 -8.06 -0.12
N SER A 32 1.33 -9.20 -0.76
CA SER A 32 2.21 -9.29 -1.91
C SER A 32 1.36 -9.31 -3.17
N PHE A 33 1.80 -8.59 -4.22
CA PHE A 33 1.09 -8.45 -5.48
C PHE A 33 2.06 -8.15 -6.61
N ARG A 34 1.63 -8.42 -7.85
CA ARG A 34 2.36 -8.00 -9.04
C ARG A 34 2.11 -6.52 -9.32
N SER A 35 3.18 -5.74 -9.43
CA SER A 35 3.15 -4.31 -9.75
C SER A 35 2.33 -4.03 -11.01
N PRO A 36 1.44 -3.02 -10.99
CA PRO A 36 0.65 -2.66 -12.17
C PRO A 36 1.47 -1.92 -13.24
N VAL A 37 2.71 -1.51 -12.93
CA VAL A 37 3.56 -0.70 -13.84
C VAL A 37 4.88 -1.37 -14.22
N SER A 38 5.49 -2.15 -13.32
CA SER A 38 6.80 -2.80 -13.56
C SER A 38 6.73 -4.32 -13.68
N ALA A 39 5.56 -4.94 -13.43
CA ALA A 39 5.37 -6.39 -13.34
C ALA A 39 6.24 -7.13 -12.29
N GLU A 40 6.97 -6.39 -11.45
CA GLU A 40 7.73 -6.94 -10.32
C GLU A 40 6.81 -7.30 -9.16
N ASP A 41 7.22 -8.27 -8.34
CA ASP A 41 6.49 -8.62 -7.12
C ASP A 41 6.81 -7.59 -6.02
N MET A 42 5.77 -6.97 -5.47
CA MET A 42 5.88 -5.93 -4.46
C MET A 42 5.16 -6.35 -3.18
N VAL A 43 5.55 -5.74 -2.06
CA VAL A 43 4.87 -5.88 -0.77
C VAL A 43 4.50 -4.49 -0.27
N LYS A 44 3.21 -4.26 -0.02
CA LYS A 44 2.67 -2.99 0.50
C LYS A 44 1.55 -3.25 1.49
N ARG A 45 1.20 -2.21 2.26
CA ARG A 45 0.04 -2.24 3.15
C ARG A 45 -1.20 -1.75 2.41
N VAL A 46 -2.30 -2.48 2.57
CA VAL A 46 -3.62 -2.05 2.11
C VAL A 46 -4.09 -0.89 2.96
N ILE A 47 -4.25 0.29 2.36
CA ILE A 47 -4.74 1.48 3.05
C ILE A 47 -6.24 1.63 2.84
N ALA A 48 -6.68 1.56 1.58
CA ALA A 48 -8.08 1.69 1.21
C ALA A 48 -8.56 0.46 0.41
N VAL A 49 -9.78 0.03 0.65
CA VAL A 49 -10.44 -1.14 0.02
C VAL A 49 -11.56 -0.68 -0.92
N PRO A 50 -12.15 -1.57 -1.75
CA PRO A 50 -13.20 -1.17 -2.67
C PRO A 50 -14.32 -0.35 -2.03
N GLY A 51 -14.69 0.76 -2.67
CA GLY A 51 -15.73 1.68 -2.20
C GLY A 51 -15.24 2.77 -1.25
N ASP A 52 -14.02 2.69 -0.71
CA ASP A 52 -13.46 3.78 0.10
C ASP A 52 -13.17 5.02 -0.72
N GLN A 53 -13.38 6.19 -0.11
CA GLN A 53 -12.78 7.43 -0.58
C GLN A 53 -11.44 7.64 0.13
N ILE A 54 -10.37 7.77 -0.65
CA ILE A 54 -9.01 8.04 -0.19
C ILE A 54 -8.59 9.45 -0.61
N GLU A 55 -8.02 10.19 0.33
CA GLU A 55 -7.35 11.47 0.11
C GLU A 55 -6.02 11.44 0.88
N LEU A 56 -4.97 12.02 0.30
CA LEU A 56 -3.78 12.42 1.02
C LEU A 56 -3.74 13.94 1.03
N ARG A 57 -3.48 14.52 2.21
CA ARG A 57 -3.34 15.96 2.38
C ARG A 57 -2.12 16.23 3.25
N GLY A 58 -1.07 16.79 2.66
CA GLY A 58 0.20 17.05 3.34
C GLY A 58 0.71 15.82 4.10
N LYS A 59 0.81 14.67 3.42
CA LYS A 59 1.25 13.36 3.95
C LYS A 59 0.26 12.62 4.86
N GLN A 60 -0.81 13.29 5.32
CA GLN A 60 -1.83 12.65 6.14
C GLN A 60 -2.82 11.87 5.26
N VAL A 61 -3.00 10.58 5.56
CA VAL A 61 -4.06 9.77 4.96
C VAL A 61 -5.41 10.13 5.58
N ILE A 62 -6.39 10.38 4.73
CA ILE A 62 -7.79 10.63 5.09
C ILE A 62 -8.63 9.57 4.37
N LEU A 63 -9.38 8.77 5.12
CA LEU A 63 -10.30 7.75 4.59
C LEU A 63 -11.73 8.14 4.92
N ASN A 64 -12.58 8.22 3.88
CA ASN A 64 -14.01 8.54 4.00
C ASN A 64 -14.24 9.83 4.83
N GLY A 65 -13.38 10.84 4.63
CA GLY A 65 -13.43 12.13 5.34
C GLY A 65 -12.79 12.14 6.73
N ALA A 66 -12.30 11.01 7.24
CA ALA A 66 -11.65 10.92 8.55
C ALA A 66 -10.14 10.74 8.43
N ALA A 67 -9.37 11.61 9.09
CA ALA A 67 -7.92 11.45 9.22
C ALA A 67 -7.59 10.12 9.93
N GLN A 68 -6.62 9.38 9.39
CA GLN A 68 -6.22 8.09 9.91
C GLN A 68 -5.03 8.21 10.85
N ASP A 69 -5.13 7.55 12.01
CA ASP A 69 -3.97 7.27 12.84
C ASP A 69 -3.24 6.03 12.30
N GLU A 70 -2.00 6.24 11.88
CA GLU A 70 -1.15 5.25 11.22
C GLU A 70 0.17 5.06 11.97
N GLY A 71 0.13 4.57 13.20
CA GLY A 71 1.33 4.32 14.03
C GLY A 71 2.39 3.37 13.43
N TYR A 72 2.13 2.73 12.29
CA TYR A 72 3.10 1.95 11.52
C TYR A 72 3.87 2.77 10.46
N ALA A 73 3.34 3.94 10.07
CA ALA A 73 3.89 4.75 8.99
C ALA A 73 5.02 5.65 9.50
N VAL A 74 6.07 5.79 8.69
CA VAL A 74 7.19 6.67 8.96
C VAL A 74 7.44 7.60 7.79
N HIS A 75 7.69 8.87 8.11
CA HIS A 75 8.14 9.90 7.19
C HIS A 75 9.56 10.32 7.58
N ARG A 76 10.55 9.97 6.74
CA ARG A 76 11.97 10.25 6.95
C ARG A 76 12.40 11.62 6.41
N ARG A 77 11.61 12.22 5.52
CA ARG A 77 11.86 13.50 4.84
C ARG A 77 10.76 14.50 5.20
N GLN A 78 10.55 14.72 6.49
CA GLN A 78 9.40 15.50 7.01
C GLN A 78 9.35 16.94 6.48
N ASN A 79 10.50 17.54 6.20
CA ASN A 79 10.63 18.93 5.74
C ASN A 79 10.56 19.10 4.21
N GLU A 80 10.30 18.02 3.46
CA GLU A 80 10.15 18.04 2.00
C GLU A 80 8.70 17.84 1.59
N THR A 81 8.29 18.46 0.49
CA THR A 81 7.03 18.15 -0.21
C THR A 81 7.34 17.25 -1.40
N LEU A 82 6.76 16.06 -1.40
CA LEU A 82 7.05 14.98 -2.35
C LEU A 82 5.88 14.76 -3.30
N ASP A 83 6.17 14.14 -4.45
CA ASP A 83 5.11 13.67 -5.33
C ASP A 83 4.24 12.67 -4.58
N GLY A 84 2.92 12.90 -4.55
CA GLY A 84 1.98 12.01 -3.90
C GLY A 84 1.59 12.38 -2.46
N ASP A 85 2.22 13.40 -1.86
CA ASP A 85 1.86 13.89 -0.51
C ASP A 85 0.47 14.51 -0.45
N ASP A 86 -0.02 15.01 -1.60
CA ASP A 86 -1.35 15.56 -1.80
C ASP A 86 -2.01 14.86 -2.99
N LEU A 87 -3.08 14.11 -2.73
CA LEU A 87 -3.80 13.31 -3.72
C LEU A 87 -5.29 13.22 -3.40
N GLY A 88 -6.11 13.20 -4.45
CA GLY A 88 -7.54 12.94 -4.35
C GLY A 88 -8.39 14.16 -3.96
N PRO A 89 -9.62 13.93 -3.45
CA PRO A 89 -10.20 12.64 -3.08
C PRO A 89 -10.47 11.72 -4.29
N MET A 90 -10.28 10.42 -4.13
CA MET A 90 -10.59 9.40 -5.14
C MET A 90 -11.37 8.24 -4.51
N THR A 91 -12.35 7.70 -5.23
CA THR A 91 -13.04 6.47 -4.79
C THR A 91 -12.29 5.25 -5.32
N VAL A 92 -11.98 4.30 -4.44
CA VAL A 92 -11.36 3.03 -4.81
C VAL A 92 -12.37 2.21 -5.61
N PRO A 93 -12.06 1.83 -6.86
CA PRO A 93 -12.98 1.05 -7.69
C PRO A 93 -13.31 -0.31 -7.08
N ALA A 94 -14.37 -0.94 -7.60
CA ALA A 94 -14.63 -2.34 -7.33
C ALA A 94 -13.38 -3.20 -7.63
N ASP A 95 -13.18 -4.25 -6.84
CA ASP A 95 -12.05 -5.19 -6.97
C ASP A 95 -10.66 -4.54 -7.05
N SER A 96 -10.48 -3.39 -6.41
CA SER A 96 -9.24 -2.64 -6.43
C SER A 96 -8.84 -2.19 -5.03
N TYR A 97 -7.55 -1.90 -4.84
CA TYR A 97 -6.99 -1.47 -3.56
C TYR A 97 -6.03 -0.31 -3.78
N PHE A 98 -5.99 0.59 -2.80
CA PHE A 98 -4.95 1.62 -2.69
C PHE A 98 -3.96 1.19 -1.61
N MET A 99 -2.67 1.18 -1.94
CA MET A 99 -1.64 0.60 -1.09
C MET A 99 -0.45 1.52 -0.92
N LEU A 100 0.08 1.59 0.29
CA LEU A 100 1.25 2.40 0.61
C LEU A 100 2.33 1.54 1.25
N GLY A 101 3.57 1.98 1.10
CA GLY A 101 4.66 1.55 1.97
C GLY A 101 4.50 2.14 3.37
N ASP A 102 5.07 1.45 4.36
CA ASP A 102 5.15 2.00 5.71
C ASP A 102 6.23 3.09 5.78
N ASN A 103 7.29 2.98 4.99
CA ASN A 103 8.28 4.05 4.80
C ASN A 103 7.84 4.96 3.66
N ARG A 104 6.97 5.93 3.99
CA ARG A 104 6.17 6.71 3.04
C ARG A 104 7.00 7.49 2.04
N ASP A 105 8.10 8.06 2.51
CA ASP A 105 8.94 8.93 1.68
C ASP A 105 9.92 8.14 0.80
N GLU A 106 10.02 6.82 0.99
CA GLU A 106 10.96 5.90 0.32
C GLU A 106 10.22 4.70 -0.30
N SER A 107 8.99 4.93 -0.76
CA SER A 107 8.11 3.89 -1.28
C SER A 107 7.62 4.22 -2.68
N ASP A 108 7.98 3.36 -3.63
CA ASP A 108 7.29 3.30 -4.92
C ASP A 108 5.96 2.56 -4.72
N ASP A 109 4.85 3.29 -4.70
CA ASP A 109 3.51 2.78 -4.39
C ASP A 109 2.39 3.55 -5.12
N SER A 110 1.14 3.35 -4.69
CA SER A 110 -0.06 3.94 -5.29
C SER A 110 0.01 5.45 -5.49
N THR A 111 0.86 6.17 -4.75
CA THR A 111 0.98 7.62 -4.86
C THR A 111 1.79 8.08 -6.07
N VAL A 112 2.76 7.29 -6.53
CA VAL A 112 3.78 7.72 -7.49
C VAL A 112 3.81 6.92 -8.79
N TRP A 113 3.21 5.72 -8.82
CA TRP A 113 3.24 4.86 -10.00
C TRP A 113 2.68 5.52 -11.26
N ARG A 114 3.39 5.31 -12.38
CA ARG A 114 3.01 5.78 -13.72
C ARG A 114 3.18 4.66 -14.74
N ALA A 115 2.19 4.50 -15.61
CA ALA A 115 2.31 3.65 -16.79
C ALA A 115 3.36 4.22 -17.77
N PRO A 116 3.84 3.45 -18.76
CA PRO A 116 4.78 3.95 -19.78
C PRO A 116 4.31 5.23 -20.50
N SER A 117 2.98 5.41 -20.62
CA SER A 117 2.35 6.63 -21.14
C SER A 117 2.49 7.89 -20.26
N GLY A 118 3.07 7.79 -19.05
CA GLY A 118 3.11 8.84 -18.03
C GLY A 118 1.84 8.97 -17.19
N ARG A 119 0.74 8.29 -17.56
CA ARG A 119 -0.51 8.27 -16.82
C ARG A 119 -0.33 7.65 -15.43
N ARG A 120 -0.81 8.32 -14.38
CA ARG A 120 -0.80 7.79 -13.01
C ARG A 120 -1.65 6.53 -12.88
N VAL A 121 -1.15 5.59 -12.07
CA VAL A 121 -1.80 4.31 -11.77
C VAL A 121 -1.88 4.17 -10.26
N TYR A 122 -3.05 4.44 -9.69
CA TYR A 122 -3.22 4.48 -8.24
C TYR A 122 -3.62 3.14 -7.63
N PHE A 123 -4.27 2.28 -8.40
CA PHE A 123 -4.98 1.14 -7.83
C PHE A 123 -4.41 -0.18 -8.31
N VAL A 124 -4.36 -1.14 -7.39
CA VAL A 124 -3.97 -2.51 -7.65
C VAL A 124 -5.23 -3.37 -7.72
N ALA A 125 -5.41 -4.08 -8.83
CA ALA A 125 -6.53 -4.99 -9.00
C ALA A 125 -6.42 -6.19 -8.06
N ARG A 126 -7.55 -6.70 -7.56
CA ARG A 126 -7.62 -7.90 -6.72
C ARG A 126 -6.93 -9.11 -7.36
N SER A 127 -7.03 -9.23 -8.68
CA SER A 127 -6.40 -10.31 -9.46
C SER A 127 -4.88 -10.26 -9.47
N ALA A 128 -4.26 -9.10 -9.16
CA ALA A 128 -2.82 -8.97 -9.05
C ALA A 128 -2.27 -9.44 -7.70
N LEU A 129 -3.14 -9.65 -6.70
CA LEU A 129 -2.73 -10.07 -5.36
C LEU A 129 -2.28 -11.54 -5.34
N GLN A 130 -1.12 -11.77 -4.74
CA GLN A 130 -0.48 -13.09 -4.66
C GLN A 130 -0.67 -13.77 -3.30
N GLY A 131 -0.88 -12.99 -2.23
CA GLY A 131 -1.22 -13.50 -0.90
C GLY A 131 -1.14 -12.42 0.19
N ILE A 132 -1.66 -12.75 1.38
CA ILE A 132 -1.53 -11.90 2.56
C ILE A 132 -0.22 -12.23 3.27
N VAL A 133 0.56 -11.21 3.60
CA VAL A 133 1.84 -11.35 4.30
C VAL A 133 1.59 -11.55 5.78
N ARG A 134 2.17 -12.62 6.34
CA ARG A 134 2.17 -12.93 7.76
C ARG A 134 3.60 -12.97 8.27
N ARG A 135 3.85 -12.38 9.46
CA ARG A 135 5.12 -12.54 10.17
C ARG A 135 5.13 -13.92 10.85
N LEU A 136 6.30 -14.55 10.87
CA LEU A 136 6.51 -15.76 11.66
C LEU A 136 6.60 -15.37 13.13
N PRO A 137 5.83 -16.00 14.03
CA PRO A 137 5.80 -15.62 15.45
C PRO A 137 7.08 -15.97 16.23
N TRP A 138 8.05 -16.66 15.63
CA TRP A 138 9.31 -17.10 16.25
C TRP A 138 10.57 -16.50 15.59
N ALA A 139 10.43 -15.40 14.84
CA ALA A 139 11.53 -14.75 14.12
C ALA A 139 11.92 -13.39 14.71
N GLU A 140 11.86 -13.25 16.04
CA GLU A 140 12.40 -12.10 16.78
C GLU A 140 13.60 -12.52 17.64
#